data_AF-A0A3S7UV79-F1
#
_entry.id   AF-A0A3S7UV79-F1
#
_cell.length_a   1.000
_cell.length_b   1.000
_cell.length_c   1.000
_cell.angle_alpha   90.00
_cell.angle_beta   90.00
_cell.angle_gamma   90.00
#
_symmetry.space_group_name_H-M   'P 1'
#
loop_
_entity.id
_entity.type
_entity.pdbx_description
1 polymer ?
#
loop_
_entity_poly.entity_id
_entity_poly.type
_entity_poly.pdbx_seq_one_letter_code
_entity_poly.pdbx_strand_id
1 'polypeptide(L)'
;MTSGYPSTPSLFPGETVLFHVSTDAPQIRIELYRQGATLALQGRSPWFPGRRSLDLAPWEDWSRSFQAHAFPIPAGFPPGVYIAMFIEGDGQGNDLKTQRIDRGTADGRDAKALFVLRNPKPGSGARLLYKLPFFTYCAYNAAGTPSGSLYTGPRRKVTFHRPGNGTGATPWDADVVDVYDLASPRQTFAHWDEKLVRWLEERGYPVDYATDLDVHRNDGDFLSAYRLLLSVGHDEYWSAPMRANVESFIARGGNVAFFSGNVCWWRVTVEDGGTAISVDKEVHTGHTVAFDHWYRTLPENALTGVSYRNAGGQWNGRRPSGGGYTVRRSSSWVFNGTGLADGAVFGEALAVVGYECDGAAFTLGRSGVPEPTGEDGTPLDFVIVATASVAGWEGAEIGALAAATMGYYERGGLVFTAATTDWPRALVQGDSTVAQITRNVLERLLAHHE
;
A
#
# COMPACT_ATOMS: atom_id res chain seq x y z
N MET A 1 -1.48 -23.78 15.55
CA MET A 1 -1.73 -22.43 15.01
C MET A 1 -0.73 -21.47 15.61
N THR A 2 0.07 -20.88 14.73
CA THR A 2 1.13 -19.94 15.07
C THR A 2 0.77 -18.54 14.57
N SER A 3 0.97 -17.53 15.39
CA SER A 3 0.81 -16.12 15.02
C SER A 3 1.91 -15.30 15.66
N GLY A 4 2.27 -14.19 15.02
CA GLY A 4 3.25 -13.28 15.59
C GLY A 4 3.37 -11.98 14.82
N TYR A 5 4.13 -11.05 15.39
CA TYR A 5 4.35 -9.72 14.84
C TYR A 5 5.65 -9.11 15.40
N PRO A 6 6.30 -8.18 14.69
CA PRO A 6 7.45 -7.45 15.19
C PRO A 6 7.04 -6.37 16.18
N SER A 7 7.93 -5.99 17.10
CA SER A 7 7.72 -4.89 18.05
C SER A 7 7.70 -3.50 17.40
N THR A 8 8.10 -3.39 16.13
CA THR A 8 8.09 -2.16 15.35
C THR A 8 7.89 -2.51 13.86
N PRO A 9 7.13 -1.72 13.08
CA PRO A 9 6.94 -1.98 11.66
C PRO A 9 8.19 -1.67 10.82
N SER A 10 9.14 -0.91 11.37
CA SER A 10 10.39 -0.55 10.71
C SER A 10 11.54 -0.41 11.71
N LEU A 11 12.75 -0.68 11.24
CA LEU A 11 14.02 -0.51 11.97
C LEU A 11 15.19 -0.43 10.98
N PHE A 12 16.42 -0.27 11.47
CA PHE A 12 17.64 -0.26 10.67
C PHE A 12 18.44 -1.56 10.78
N PRO A 13 19.21 -1.95 9.74
CA PRO A 13 20.24 -2.98 9.87
C PRO A 13 21.21 -2.69 11.03
N GLY A 14 21.54 -3.72 11.81
CA GLY A 14 22.37 -3.59 13.01
C GLY A 14 21.59 -3.44 14.32
N GLU A 15 20.28 -3.15 14.24
CA GLU A 15 19.41 -3.09 15.42
C GLU A 15 18.87 -4.48 15.81
N THR A 16 18.17 -4.56 16.94
CA THR A 16 17.49 -5.79 17.39
C THR A 16 15.98 -5.58 17.36
N VAL A 17 15.27 -6.47 16.67
CA VAL A 17 13.80 -6.54 16.70
C VAL A 17 13.35 -7.58 17.72
N LEU A 18 12.26 -7.31 18.43
CA LEU A 18 11.56 -8.33 19.19
C LEU A 18 10.40 -8.85 18.34
N PHE A 19 10.32 -10.16 18.17
CA PHE A 19 9.15 -10.81 17.59
C PHE A 19 8.29 -11.37 18.71
N HIS A 20 7.05 -10.91 18.79
CA HIS A 20 6.05 -11.41 19.72
C HIS A 20 5.30 -12.56 19.06
N VAL A 21 5.39 -13.77 19.61
CA VAL A 21 4.88 -15.00 18.99
C VAL A 21 4.00 -15.78 19.95
N SER A 22 2.96 -16.40 19.41
CA SER A 22 2.07 -17.37 20.05
C SER A 22 2.01 -18.63 19.19
N THR A 23 2.25 -19.80 19.76
CA THR A 23 2.19 -21.07 19.03
C THR A 23 1.81 -22.24 19.94
N ASP A 24 1.11 -23.23 19.40
CA ASP A 24 0.86 -24.53 20.05
C ASP A 24 1.91 -25.58 19.67
N ALA A 25 2.85 -25.27 18.76
CA ALA A 25 3.96 -26.15 18.43
C ALA A 25 4.96 -26.24 19.61
N PRO A 26 5.63 -27.38 19.82
CA PRO A 26 6.65 -27.52 20.86
C PRO A 26 7.80 -26.51 20.77
N GLN A 27 8.18 -26.14 19.55
CA GLN A 27 9.25 -25.19 19.27
C GLN A 27 8.86 -24.25 18.15
N ILE A 28 9.53 -23.10 18.11
CA ILE A 28 9.44 -22.13 17.01
C ILE A 28 10.82 -21.66 16.56
N ARG A 29 11.01 -21.42 15.27
CA ARG A 29 12.15 -20.71 14.69
C ARG A 29 11.65 -19.53 13.88
N ILE A 30 12.37 -18.42 13.93
CA ILE A 30 12.10 -17.25 13.10
C ILE A 30 13.05 -17.29 11.91
N GLU A 31 12.49 -17.35 10.71
CA GLU A 31 13.22 -17.16 9.45
C GLU A 31 12.88 -15.79 8.87
N LEU A 32 13.89 -15.01 8.50
CA LEU A 32 13.70 -13.69 7.89
C LEU A 32 13.93 -13.78 6.39
N TYR A 33 12.92 -13.45 5.60
CA TYR A 33 13.00 -13.40 4.15
C TYR A 33 12.92 -11.95 3.68
N ARG A 34 13.83 -11.52 2.81
CA ARG A 34 13.71 -10.23 2.13
C ARG A 34 12.87 -10.42 0.87
N GLN A 35 11.84 -9.61 0.71
CA GLN A 35 11.14 -9.48 -0.56
C GLN A 35 11.94 -8.55 -1.48
N GLY A 36 12.34 -9.09 -2.64
CA GLY A 36 12.91 -8.33 -3.74
C GLY A 36 12.33 -8.82 -5.07
N ALA A 37 13.17 -9.00 -6.09
CA ALA A 37 12.81 -9.73 -7.32
C ALA A 37 12.34 -11.18 -7.02
N THR A 38 12.86 -11.76 -5.93
CA THR A 38 12.42 -13.03 -5.36
C THR A 38 12.31 -12.91 -3.86
N LEU A 39 11.54 -13.78 -3.21
CA LEU A 39 11.53 -13.90 -1.75
C LEU A 39 12.73 -14.74 -1.29
N ALA A 40 13.71 -14.10 -0.66
CA ALA A 40 15.01 -14.72 -0.35
C ALA A 40 15.29 -14.77 1.15
N LEU A 41 15.58 -15.97 1.68
CA LEU A 41 15.99 -16.17 3.07
C LEU A 41 17.30 -15.41 3.37
N GLN A 42 17.27 -14.54 4.38
CA GLN A 42 18.41 -13.77 4.84
C GLN A 42 19.03 -14.34 6.13
N GLY A 43 18.20 -14.89 7.02
CA GLY A 43 18.70 -15.42 8.29
C GLY A 43 17.67 -16.23 9.06
N ARG A 44 18.16 -16.96 10.07
CA ARG A 44 17.33 -17.78 10.95
C ARG A 44 17.77 -17.61 12.40
N SER A 45 16.80 -17.64 13.32
CA SER A 45 17.08 -17.76 14.74
C SER A 45 17.44 -19.21 15.12
N PRO A 46 17.92 -19.44 16.35
CA PRO A 46 17.82 -20.74 16.99
C PRO A 46 16.35 -21.18 17.16
N TRP A 47 16.15 -22.43 17.56
CA TRP A 47 14.86 -22.89 18.04
C TRP A 47 14.57 -22.33 19.43
N PHE A 48 13.38 -21.78 19.61
CA PHE A 48 12.85 -21.37 20.91
C PHE A 48 11.75 -22.32 21.35
N PRO A 49 11.52 -22.50 22.66
CA PRO A 49 10.33 -23.18 23.16
C PRO A 49 9.07 -22.46 22.66
N GLY A 50 8.10 -23.22 22.14
CA GLY A 50 6.81 -22.68 21.76
C GLY A 50 5.90 -22.50 22.96
N ARG A 51 5.08 -21.45 22.93
CA ARG A 51 4.11 -21.14 23.97
C ARG A 51 2.85 -20.55 23.35
N ARG A 52 1.69 -21.11 23.73
CA ARG A 52 0.40 -20.55 23.32
C ARG A 52 0.03 -19.40 24.24
N SER A 53 -0.31 -18.28 23.63
CA SER A 53 -0.80 -17.08 24.31
C SER A 53 -2.27 -16.82 23.95
N LEU A 54 -2.92 -15.96 24.74
CA LEU A 54 -4.28 -15.51 24.49
C LEU A 54 -4.26 -14.38 23.45
N ASP A 55 -5.12 -14.49 22.44
CA ASP A 55 -5.39 -13.38 21.53
C ASP A 55 -6.19 -12.32 22.29
N LEU A 56 -5.81 -11.05 22.11
CA LEU A 56 -6.47 -9.91 22.77
C LEU A 56 -7.41 -9.18 21.80
N ALA A 57 -8.08 -8.14 22.27
CA ALA A 57 -8.88 -7.32 21.37
C ALA A 57 -7.98 -6.51 20.40
N PRO A 58 -8.50 -6.11 19.22
CA PRO A 58 -7.76 -5.36 18.18
C PRO A 58 -7.10 -4.04 18.61
N TRP A 59 -7.57 -3.43 19.70
CA TRP A 59 -7.08 -2.14 20.22
C TRP A 59 -6.19 -2.28 21.45
N GLU A 60 -5.99 -3.50 21.95
CA GLU A 60 -5.10 -3.78 23.06
C GLU A 60 -3.69 -4.08 22.55
N ASP A 61 -2.67 -3.85 23.36
CA ASP A 61 -1.29 -4.19 23.02
C ASP A 61 -1.03 -5.68 23.33
N TRP A 62 -0.80 -6.50 22.29
CA TRP A 62 -0.66 -7.95 22.46
C TRP A 62 0.70 -8.33 23.05
N SER A 63 1.64 -7.37 23.21
CA SER A 63 2.95 -7.64 23.81
C SER A 63 2.82 -8.06 25.27
N ARG A 64 1.68 -7.73 25.88
CA ARG A 64 1.28 -8.13 27.24
C ARG A 64 0.95 -9.63 27.36
N SER A 65 0.70 -10.30 26.23
CA SER A 65 0.28 -11.70 26.16
C SER A 65 1.30 -12.58 25.41
N PHE A 66 1.81 -12.11 24.27
CA PHE A 66 2.67 -12.88 23.38
C PHE A 66 4.13 -12.92 23.85
N GLN A 67 4.81 -14.06 23.67
CA GLN A 67 6.20 -14.22 24.08
C GLN A 67 7.14 -13.45 23.14
N ALA A 68 8.02 -12.62 23.70
CA ALA A 68 9.01 -11.89 22.94
C ALA A 68 10.27 -12.73 22.68
N HIS A 69 10.72 -12.76 21.42
CA HIS A 69 11.96 -13.37 20.98
C HIS A 69 12.83 -12.33 20.28
N ALA A 70 14.02 -12.08 20.81
CA ALA A 70 14.95 -11.13 20.23
C ALA A 70 15.63 -11.72 18.98
N PHE A 71 15.69 -10.92 17.92
CA PHE A 71 16.44 -11.23 16.70
C PHE A 71 17.39 -10.05 16.39
N PRO A 72 18.70 -10.20 16.61
CA PRO A 72 19.68 -9.21 16.18
C PRO A 72 19.76 -9.20 14.65
N ILE A 73 19.47 -8.06 14.02
CA ILE A 73 19.58 -7.89 12.57
C ILE A 73 21.05 -7.60 12.24
N PRO A 74 21.75 -8.46 11.48
CA PRO A 74 23.12 -8.16 11.08
C PRO A 74 23.21 -6.85 10.30
N ALA A 75 24.24 -6.04 10.57
CA ALA A 75 24.44 -4.76 9.87
C ALA A 75 24.62 -4.90 8.34
N GLY A 76 24.97 -6.10 7.86
CA GLY A 76 25.09 -6.43 6.44
C GLY A 76 23.77 -6.83 5.77
N PHE A 77 22.66 -6.93 6.51
CA PHE A 77 21.36 -7.20 5.87
C PHE A 77 20.99 -6.01 4.98
N PRO A 78 20.63 -6.27 3.70
CA PRO A 78 20.25 -5.19 2.80
C PRO A 78 18.93 -4.53 3.26
N PRO A 79 18.79 -3.20 3.14
CA PRO A 79 17.50 -2.53 3.28
C PRO A 79 16.45 -3.17 2.36
N GLY A 80 15.19 -3.15 2.79
CA GLY A 80 14.13 -3.85 2.08
C GLY A 80 12.89 -4.10 2.91
N VAL A 81 11.89 -4.68 2.26
CA VAL A 81 10.73 -5.26 2.92
C VAL A 81 11.05 -6.69 3.34
N TYR A 82 10.72 -7.05 4.58
CA TYR A 82 11.01 -8.36 5.15
C TYR A 82 9.74 -9.05 5.63
N ILE A 83 9.70 -10.36 5.38
CA ILE A 83 8.71 -11.29 5.90
C ILE A 83 9.40 -12.16 6.95
N ALA A 84 9.04 -11.97 8.22
CA ALA A 84 9.34 -12.92 9.26
C ALA A 84 8.40 -14.11 9.15
N MET A 85 8.94 -15.32 9.06
CA MET A 85 8.21 -16.57 9.01
C MET A 85 8.47 -17.35 10.30
N PHE A 86 7.39 -17.70 10.99
CA PHE A 86 7.41 -18.42 12.26
C PHE A 86 7.27 -19.93 11.99
N ILE A 87 8.40 -20.62 11.92
CA ILE A 87 8.49 -22.04 11.59
C ILE A 87 8.18 -22.88 12.81
N GLU A 88 7.15 -23.72 12.73
CA GLU A 88 6.77 -24.67 13.78
C GLU A 88 7.76 -25.84 13.82
N GLY A 89 8.21 -26.21 15.01
CA GLY A 89 9.17 -27.30 15.26
C GLY A 89 8.60 -28.46 16.06
N ASP A 90 9.13 -29.66 15.87
CA ASP A 90 8.68 -30.91 16.49
C ASP A 90 9.18 -31.15 17.93
N GLY A 91 9.99 -30.23 18.47
CA GLY A 91 10.62 -30.38 19.80
C GLY A 91 12.00 -31.03 19.75
N GLN A 92 12.43 -31.53 18.60
CA GLN A 92 13.71 -32.21 18.37
C GLN A 92 14.63 -31.39 17.44
N GLY A 93 14.28 -30.13 17.21
CA GLY A 93 15.02 -29.24 16.32
C GLY A 93 14.74 -29.45 14.83
N ASN A 94 13.67 -30.17 14.48
CA ASN A 94 13.22 -30.31 13.10
C ASN A 94 11.93 -29.53 12.87
N ASP A 95 11.70 -29.18 11.62
CA ASP A 95 10.44 -28.65 11.13
C ASP A 95 9.29 -29.62 11.42
N LEU A 96 8.20 -29.11 11.99
CA LEU A 96 6.98 -29.86 12.23
C LEU A 96 6.33 -30.23 10.90
N LYS A 97 6.10 -31.52 10.65
CA LYS A 97 5.58 -32.03 9.35
C LYS A 97 4.16 -31.54 9.02
N THR A 98 3.39 -31.14 10.02
CA THR A 98 2.00 -30.70 9.89
C THR A 98 1.85 -29.18 9.74
N GLN A 99 2.96 -28.43 9.75
CA GLN A 99 2.91 -26.99 9.57
C GLN A 99 2.38 -26.63 8.18
N ARG A 100 1.64 -25.52 8.08
CA ARG A 100 0.99 -25.08 6.83
C ARG A 100 1.66 -23.89 6.17
N ILE A 101 2.74 -23.39 6.76
CA ILE A 101 3.42 -22.20 6.24
C ILE A 101 4.02 -22.50 4.87
N ASP A 102 3.67 -21.67 3.89
CA ASP A 102 4.29 -21.67 2.58
C ASP A 102 5.45 -20.66 2.55
N ARG A 103 6.68 -21.14 2.39
CA ARG A 103 7.88 -20.29 2.30
C ARG A 103 8.07 -19.63 0.94
N GLY A 104 7.34 -20.05 -0.08
CA GLY A 104 7.45 -19.54 -1.45
C GLY A 104 6.70 -18.24 -1.70
N THR A 105 5.90 -17.75 -0.74
CA THR A 105 5.07 -16.56 -0.90
C THR A 105 5.15 -15.64 0.32
N ALA A 106 4.99 -14.34 0.11
CA ALA A 106 4.81 -13.37 1.19
C ALA A 106 3.39 -13.44 1.82
N ASP A 107 2.43 -14.05 1.12
CA ASP A 107 1.04 -14.17 1.57
C ASP A 107 0.85 -15.22 2.66
N GLY A 108 0.04 -14.94 3.68
CA GLY A 108 -0.34 -15.92 4.69
C GLY A 108 -1.38 -15.38 5.66
N ARG A 109 -2.22 -16.27 6.20
CA ARG A 109 -3.21 -15.94 7.24
C ARG A 109 -2.73 -16.25 8.66
N ASP A 110 -1.56 -16.84 8.78
CA ASP A 110 -0.92 -17.20 10.03
C ASP A 110 0.60 -17.20 9.82
N ALA A 111 1.35 -17.41 10.91
CA ALA A 111 2.78 -17.71 10.93
C ALA A 111 3.71 -16.75 10.14
N LYS A 112 3.26 -15.55 9.78
CA LYS A 112 4.04 -14.53 9.05
C LYS A 112 3.88 -13.16 9.68
N ALA A 113 4.87 -12.29 9.49
CA ALA A 113 4.76 -10.88 9.82
C ALA A 113 5.61 -10.02 8.88
N LEU A 114 5.13 -8.81 8.60
CA LEU A 114 5.79 -7.83 7.73
C LEU A 114 6.56 -6.81 8.57
N PHE A 115 7.75 -6.43 8.13
CA PHE A 115 8.47 -5.24 8.61
C PHE A 115 9.44 -4.70 7.56
N VAL A 116 9.95 -3.50 7.78
CA VAL A 116 10.91 -2.83 6.88
C VAL A 116 12.26 -2.66 7.55
N LEU A 117 13.33 -3.04 6.85
CA LEU A 117 14.67 -2.55 7.14
C LEU A 117 14.93 -1.30 6.30
N ARG A 118 14.99 -0.14 6.97
CA ARG A 118 15.23 1.16 6.33
C ARG A 118 16.71 1.32 5.98
N ASN A 119 16.98 2.14 4.97
CA ASN A 119 18.36 2.52 4.66
C ASN A 119 18.90 3.47 5.75
N PRO A 120 19.98 3.11 6.47
CA PRO A 120 20.57 3.96 7.51
C PRO A 120 21.25 5.22 6.94
N LYS A 121 21.44 5.29 5.61
CA LYS A 121 21.93 6.45 4.88
C LYS A 121 20.94 6.79 3.75
N PRO A 122 19.78 7.40 4.07
CA PRO A 122 18.75 7.74 3.11
C PRO A 122 19.33 8.41 1.86
N GLY A 123 18.91 7.99 0.66
CA GLY A 123 19.34 8.61 -0.59
C GLY A 123 20.72 8.18 -1.11
N SER A 124 21.54 7.46 -0.33
CA SER A 124 22.93 7.15 -0.69
C SER A 124 23.13 6.08 -1.76
N GLY A 125 22.06 5.35 -2.12
CA GLY A 125 22.07 4.31 -3.16
C GLY A 125 20.78 4.24 -3.99
N ALA A 126 19.65 4.67 -3.41
CA ALA A 126 18.38 4.82 -4.10
C ALA A 126 17.88 6.26 -3.98
N ARG A 127 17.40 6.83 -5.08
CA ARG A 127 16.67 8.11 -5.07
C ARG A 127 15.15 7.91 -5.10
N LEU A 128 14.71 6.65 -5.20
CA LEU A 128 13.32 6.21 -5.13
C LEU A 128 13.04 5.67 -3.72
N LEU A 129 12.02 6.20 -3.07
CA LEU A 129 11.48 5.71 -1.81
C LEU A 129 10.12 5.07 -2.06
N TYR A 130 9.98 3.80 -1.71
CA TYR A 130 8.71 3.08 -1.72
C TYR A 130 8.07 3.15 -0.33
N LYS A 131 6.87 3.73 -0.21
CA LYS A 131 6.11 3.80 1.04
C LYS A 131 5.06 2.68 1.07
N LEU A 132 5.15 1.79 2.06
CA LEU A 132 4.13 0.79 2.32
C LEU A 132 2.92 1.41 3.03
N PRO A 133 1.67 1.11 2.60
CA PRO A 133 0.43 1.57 3.23
C PRO A 133 0.11 0.78 4.51
N PHE A 134 1.05 0.80 5.45
CA PHE A 134 0.99 0.06 6.72
C PHE A 134 -0.28 0.38 7.53
N PHE A 135 -0.74 1.64 7.53
CA PHE A 135 -1.95 2.04 8.23
C PHE A 135 -3.20 1.40 7.62
N THR A 136 -3.25 1.28 6.29
CA THR A 136 -4.33 0.57 5.60
C THR A 136 -4.32 -0.92 5.95
N TYR A 137 -3.16 -1.58 5.97
CA TYR A 137 -3.10 -2.97 6.43
C TYR A 137 -3.62 -3.14 7.86
N CYS A 138 -3.24 -2.24 8.76
CA CYS A 138 -3.73 -2.24 10.14
C CYS A 138 -5.26 -2.03 10.19
N ALA A 139 -5.79 -1.15 9.36
CA ALA A 139 -7.20 -0.80 9.31
C ALA A 139 -8.09 -1.98 8.88
N TYR A 140 -7.62 -2.77 7.92
CA TYR A 140 -8.34 -3.93 7.37
C TYR A 140 -8.08 -5.24 8.11
N ASN A 141 -7.03 -5.34 8.90
CA ASN A 141 -6.69 -6.55 9.65
C ASN A 141 -7.80 -6.93 10.67
N ALA A 142 -8.37 -8.13 10.54
CA ALA A 142 -9.46 -8.64 11.37
C ALA A 142 -9.00 -9.40 12.63
N ALA A 143 -7.68 -9.51 12.89
CA ALA A 143 -7.15 -10.24 14.03
C ALA A 143 -7.62 -9.69 15.38
N GLY A 144 -8.11 -10.58 16.25
CA GLY A 144 -8.44 -10.29 17.65
C GLY A 144 -9.59 -11.13 18.20
N THR A 145 -9.82 -10.99 19.49
CA THR A 145 -10.97 -11.61 20.18
C THR A 145 -11.73 -10.54 20.99
N PRO A 146 -12.98 -10.18 20.60
CA PRO A 146 -13.63 -10.58 19.34
C PRO A 146 -12.82 -10.11 18.12
N SER A 147 -13.00 -10.79 16.99
CA SER A 147 -12.37 -10.37 15.73
C SER A 147 -12.77 -8.94 15.38
N GLY A 148 -11.83 -8.17 14.83
CA GLY A 148 -12.14 -6.79 14.53
C GLY A 148 -11.07 -6.06 13.74
N SER A 149 -11.58 -5.29 12.79
CA SER A 149 -10.87 -4.28 12.03
C SER A 149 -11.54 -2.92 12.30
N LEU A 150 -11.10 -1.85 11.62
CA LEU A 150 -11.81 -0.58 11.68
C LEU A 150 -13.21 -0.65 11.01
N TYR A 151 -13.58 -1.75 10.35
CA TYR A 151 -14.88 -1.96 9.71
C TYR A 151 -15.86 -2.82 10.52
N THR A 152 -15.42 -3.43 11.63
CA THR A 152 -16.25 -4.36 12.42
C THR A 152 -16.16 -4.22 13.92
N GLY A 153 -15.09 -3.62 14.44
CA GLY A 153 -14.91 -3.47 15.87
C GLY A 153 -15.87 -2.44 16.48
N PRO A 154 -16.28 -2.61 17.75
CA PRO A 154 -17.05 -1.59 18.48
C PRO A 154 -16.25 -0.31 18.74
N ARG A 155 -14.94 -0.30 18.43
CA ARG A 155 -14.03 0.83 18.67
C ARG A 155 -13.34 1.25 17.38
N ARG A 156 -13.13 2.57 17.30
CA ARG A 156 -12.50 3.33 16.24
C ARG A 156 -10.97 3.29 16.23
N LYS A 157 -10.36 2.25 16.82
CA LYS A 157 -8.93 2.16 17.08
C LYS A 157 -8.40 0.75 16.87
N VAL A 158 -7.21 0.63 16.30
CA VAL A 158 -6.47 -0.63 16.15
C VAL A 158 -5.01 -0.45 16.54
N THR A 159 -4.41 -1.44 17.19
CA THR A 159 -2.98 -1.45 17.51
C THR A 159 -2.14 -1.96 16.33
N PHE A 160 -0.88 -1.53 16.29
CA PHE A 160 0.17 -2.11 15.47
C PHE A 160 0.78 -3.36 16.11
N HIS A 161 0.65 -3.53 17.43
CA HIS A 161 1.17 -4.66 18.18
C HIS A 161 0.20 -5.84 18.16
N ARG A 162 -0.09 -6.34 16.95
CA ARG A 162 -0.91 -7.53 16.71
C ARG A 162 -0.49 -8.24 15.41
N PRO A 163 -0.72 -9.56 15.26
CA PRO A 163 -0.51 -10.28 14.01
C PRO A 163 -1.36 -9.68 12.88
N GLY A 164 -0.87 -9.77 11.63
CA GLY A 164 -1.73 -9.53 10.44
C GLY A 164 -1.59 -8.21 9.70
N ASN A 165 -0.71 -7.30 10.14
CA ASN A 165 -0.53 -5.99 9.52
C ASN A 165 0.22 -6.09 8.18
N GLY A 166 -0.45 -6.65 7.16
CA GLY A 166 0.01 -6.84 5.78
C GLY A 166 0.14 -8.32 5.38
N THR A 167 0.46 -9.18 6.34
CA THR A 167 0.47 -10.65 6.24
C THR A 167 0.38 -11.28 7.64
N GLY A 168 -0.02 -12.54 7.73
CA GLY A 168 -0.07 -13.30 8.99
C GLY A 168 -1.40 -13.25 9.75
N ALA A 169 -2.43 -12.65 9.16
CA ALA A 169 -3.83 -12.75 9.60
C ALA A 169 -4.78 -12.48 8.43
N THR A 170 -6.07 -12.73 8.64
CA THR A 170 -7.12 -12.51 7.64
C THR A 170 -7.53 -11.03 7.60
N PRO A 171 -7.50 -10.36 6.43
CA PRO A 171 -8.12 -9.05 6.26
C PRO A 171 -9.65 -9.19 6.31
N TRP A 172 -10.31 -8.10 6.65
CA TRP A 172 -11.76 -8.03 6.86
C TRP A 172 -12.58 -8.53 5.66
N ASP A 173 -12.18 -8.14 4.46
CA ASP A 173 -12.85 -8.41 3.19
C ASP A 173 -12.24 -9.61 2.44
N ALA A 174 -11.57 -10.53 3.13
CA ALA A 174 -10.92 -11.69 2.51
C ALA A 174 -11.88 -12.60 1.72
N ASP A 175 -13.17 -12.63 2.08
CA ASP A 175 -14.20 -13.41 1.39
C ASP A 175 -14.64 -12.75 0.07
N VAL A 176 -14.28 -11.48 -0.16
CA VAL A 176 -14.53 -10.72 -1.39
C VAL A 176 -13.40 -11.02 -2.38
N VAL A 177 -13.52 -12.15 -3.06
CA VAL A 177 -12.49 -12.66 -3.99
C VAL A 177 -12.25 -11.71 -5.16
N ASP A 178 -10.97 -11.45 -5.46
CA ASP A 178 -10.58 -10.79 -6.70
C ASP A 178 -10.56 -11.77 -7.87
N VAL A 179 -11.52 -11.66 -8.78
CA VAL A 179 -11.61 -12.53 -9.96
C VAL A 179 -10.44 -12.36 -10.93
N TYR A 180 -9.63 -11.30 -10.78
CA TYR A 180 -8.46 -11.02 -11.60
C TYR A 180 -7.13 -11.44 -10.94
N ASP A 181 -7.15 -11.78 -9.66
CA ASP A 181 -6.01 -12.33 -8.91
C ASP A 181 -6.47 -13.19 -7.72
N LEU A 182 -6.47 -14.50 -7.94
CA LEU A 182 -6.86 -15.50 -6.94
C LEU A 182 -5.71 -15.88 -5.99
N ALA A 183 -4.49 -15.37 -6.21
CA ALA A 183 -3.30 -15.83 -5.49
C ALA A 183 -3.17 -15.21 -4.08
N SER A 184 -3.84 -14.07 -3.85
CA SER A 184 -3.78 -13.35 -2.57
C SER A 184 -5.05 -12.51 -2.39
N PRO A 185 -5.58 -12.38 -1.16
CA PRO A 185 -6.68 -11.48 -0.89
C PRO A 185 -6.22 -10.03 -0.93
N ARG A 186 -7.12 -9.13 -1.30
CA ARG A 186 -6.93 -7.68 -1.21
C ARG A 186 -6.54 -7.27 0.21
N GLN A 187 -6.04 -6.05 0.35
CA GLN A 187 -5.61 -5.47 1.64
C GLN A 187 -4.39 -6.15 2.26
N THR A 188 -3.62 -6.87 1.45
CA THR A 188 -2.39 -7.54 1.87
C THR A 188 -1.20 -7.05 1.07
N PHE A 189 -0.02 -7.19 1.66
CA PHE A 189 1.25 -6.88 0.99
C PHE A 189 1.42 -7.67 -0.30
N ALA A 190 1.05 -8.95 -0.32
CA ALA A 190 1.18 -9.81 -1.49
C ALA A 190 0.29 -9.39 -2.67
N HIS A 191 -0.82 -8.71 -2.40
CA HIS A 191 -1.82 -8.42 -3.43
C HIS A 191 -1.45 -7.24 -4.33
N TRP A 192 -0.84 -6.18 -3.80
CA TRP A 192 -0.39 -5.04 -4.63
C TRP A 192 1.10 -4.76 -4.48
N ASP A 193 1.57 -4.59 -3.25
CA ASP A 193 2.91 -4.06 -3.00
C ASP A 193 4.02 -5.02 -3.42
N GLU A 194 3.93 -6.30 -3.06
CA GLU A 194 4.88 -7.34 -3.48
C GLU A 194 5.09 -7.33 -4.99
N LYS A 195 4.00 -7.14 -5.75
CA LYS A 195 4.03 -7.17 -7.21
C LYS A 195 4.83 -6.01 -7.78
N LEU A 196 4.62 -4.78 -7.28
CA LEU A 196 5.39 -3.64 -7.75
C LEU A 196 6.84 -3.67 -7.23
N VAL A 197 7.05 -4.09 -5.98
CA VAL A 197 8.39 -4.31 -5.42
C VAL A 197 9.19 -5.29 -6.28
N ARG A 198 8.60 -6.44 -6.60
CA ARG A 198 9.20 -7.44 -7.48
C ARG A 198 9.50 -6.87 -8.85
N TRP A 199 8.53 -6.19 -9.48
CA TRP A 199 8.69 -5.61 -10.81
C TRP A 199 9.82 -4.58 -10.88
N LEU A 200 9.95 -3.73 -9.86
CA LEU A 200 11.00 -2.72 -9.74
C LEU A 200 12.38 -3.38 -9.60
N GLU A 201 12.53 -4.34 -8.69
CA GLU A 201 13.82 -5.01 -8.47
C GLU A 201 14.22 -5.93 -9.62
N GLU A 202 13.28 -6.63 -10.28
CA GLU A 202 13.52 -7.39 -11.51
C GLU A 202 14.09 -6.53 -12.64
N ARG A 203 13.76 -5.24 -12.65
CA ARG A 203 14.23 -4.25 -13.62
C ARG A 203 15.45 -3.46 -13.15
N GLY A 204 15.98 -3.81 -11.98
CA GLY A 204 17.20 -3.21 -11.45
C GLY A 204 17.04 -1.78 -10.93
N TYR A 205 15.83 -1.32 -10.62
CA TYR A 205 15.65 -0.03 -9.96
C TYR A 205 16.21 -0.10 -8.53
N PRO A 206 17.11 0.81 -8.12
CA PRO A 206 17.50 0.94 -6.72
C PRO A 206 16.35 1.57 -5.92
N VAL A 207 15.89 0.87 -4.88
CA VAL A 207 14.73 1.27 -4.08
C VAL A 207 15.06 1.21 -2.59
N ASP A 208 14.75 2.29 -1.88
CA ASP A 208 14.67 2.28 -0.42
C ASP A 208 13.19 2.18 0.01
N TYR A 209 12.95 1.69 1.22
CA TYR A 209 11.61 1.37 1.72
C TYR A 209 11.33 2.06 3.05
N ALA A 210 10.08 2.47 3.24
CA ALA A 210 9.56 3.03 4.49
C ALA A 210 8.10 2.63 4.68
N THR A 211 7.59 2.80 5.91
CA THR A 211 6.17 2.65 6.24
C THR A 211 5.51 4.01 6.43
N ASP A 212 4.18 4.03 6.46
CA ASP A 212 3.41 5.22 6.85
C ASP A 212 3.87 5.86 8.16
N LEU A 213 4.24 5.03 9.15
CA LEU A 213 4.72 5.53 10.44
C LEU A 213 6.06 6.27 10.31
N ASP A 214 6.94 5.82 9.42
CA ASP A 214 8.21 6.50 9.15
C ASP A 214 7.97 7.86 8.48
N VAL A 215 7.06 7.92 7.50
CA VAL A 215 6.69 9.18 6.81
C VAL A 215 5.93 10.13 7.74
N HIS A 216 5.09 9.60 8.63
CA HIS A 216 4.45 10.36 9.69
C HIS A 216 5.47 11.05 10.60
N ARG A 217 6.50 10.32 11.05
CA ARG A 217 7.56 10.85 11.93
C ARG A 217 8.51 11.80 11.19
N ASN A 218 8.89 11.42 9.97
CA ASN A 218 9.90 12.11 9.15
C ASN A 218 11.16 12.50 9.93
N ASP A 219 11.65 11.58 10.78
CA ASP A 219 12.81 11.84 11.64
C ASP A 219 14.02 12.28 10.81
N GLY A 220 14.63 13.40 11.20
CA GLY A 220 15.77 13.99 10.51
C GLY A 220 15.49 14.50 9.09
N ASP A 221 14.22 14.73 8.74
CA ASP A 221 13.76 15.11 7.39
C ASP A 221 14.25 14.13 6.31
N PHE A 222 14.23 12.82 6.62
CA PHE A 222 14.79 11.79 5.74
C PHE A 222 14.14 11.76 4.35
N LEU A 223 12.89 12.23 4.19
CA LEU A 223 12.23 12.36 2.89
C LEU A 223 13.02 13.24 1.92
N SER A 224 13.70 14.29 2.41
CA SER A 224 14.48 15.22 1.58
C SER A 224 15.65 14.58 0.85
N ALA A 225 16.09 13.39 1.29
CA ALA A 225 17.17 12.64 0.64
C ALA A 225 16.72 11.99 -0.68
N TYR A 226 15.42 11.84 -0.89
CA TYR A 226 14.87 11.16 -2.06
C TYR A 226 14.43 12.14 -3.14
N ARG A 227 14.34 11.64 -4.37
CA ARG A 227 13.81 12.38 -5.51
C ARG A 227 12.36 12.00 -5.79
N LEU A 228 12.01 10.74 -5.58
CA LEU A 228 10.69 10.19 -5.87
C LEU A 228 10.17 9.38 -4.68
N LEU A 229 8.93 9.67 -4.27
CA LEU A 229 8.13 8.83 -3.38
C LEU A 229 7.07 8.05 -4.18
N LEU A 230 6.96 6.75 -3.94
CA LEU A 230 5.87 5.93 -4.48
C LEU A 230 4.81 5.62 -3.42
N SER A 231 3.55 5.74 -3.83
CA SER A 231 2.34 5.27 -3.12
C SER A 231 1.57 4.35 -4.06
N VAL A 232 1.20 3.15 -3.60
CA VAL A 232 0.92 2.01 -4.49
C VAL A 232 -0.23 1.18 -3.93
N GLY A 233 -1.05 0.62 -4.82
CA GLY A 233 -2.10 -0.31 -4.42
C GLY A 233 -3.24 0.41 -3.73
N HIS A 234 -3.40 0.16 -2.43
CA HIS A 234 -4.48 0.75 -1.65
C HIS A 234 -3.91 1.52 -0.43
N ASP A 235 -3.84 2.83 -0.55
CA ASP A 235 -3.19 3.75 0.40
C ASP A 235 -4.21 4.73 1.02
N GLU A 236 -5.23 4.17 1.68
CA GLU A 236 -6.46 4.85 2.10
C GLU A 236 -6.32 5.67 3.40
N TYR A 237 -5.54 5.20 4.37
CA TYR A 237 -5.51 5.74 5.73
C TYR A 237 -4.32 6.67 5.96
N TRP A 238 -4.58 7.97 6.07
CA TRP A 238 -3.52 8.98 6.18
C TRP A 238 -3.62 9.82 7.44
N SER A 239 -2.50 9.97 8.13
CA SER A 239 -2.39 10.91 9.26
C SER A 239 -2.08 12.33 8.78
N ALA A 240 -2.49 13.34 9.54
CA ALA A 240 -2.21 14.72 9.18
C ALA A 240 -0.71 15.05 9.08
N PRO A 241 0.17 14.61 10.01
CA PRO A 241 1.62 14.81 9.85
C PRO A 241 2.19 14.13 8.60
N MET A 242 1.74 12.91 8.28
CA MET A 242 2.19 12.19 7.08
C MET A 242 1.85 12.96 5.80
N ARG A 243 0.59 13.40 5.69
CA ARG A 243 0.15 14.23 4.55
C ARG A 243 0.96 15.52 4.44
N ALA A 244 1.11 16.25 5.54
CA ALA A 244 1.87 17.50 5.57
C ALA A 244 3.34 17.28 5.15
N ASN A 245 3.98 16.20 5.60
CA ASN A 245 5.35 15.87 5.22
C ASN A 245 5.48 15.58 3.72
N VAL A 246 4.53 14.88 3.11
CA VAL A 246 4.52 14.61 1.66
C VAL A 246 4.25 15.89 0.86
N GLU A 247 3.29 16.71 1.28
CA GLU A 247 3.02 18.01 0.63
C GLU A 247 4.25 18.94 0.71
N SER A 248 4.93 18.93 1.85
CA SER A 248 6.16 19.70 2.07
C SER A 248 7.33 19.19 1.22
N PHE A 249 7.44 17.87 1.06
CA PHE A 249 8.40 17.24 0.14
C PHE A 249 8.13 17.66 -1.31
N ILE A 250 6.88 17.65 -1.76
CA ILE A 250 6.48 18.13 -3.09
C ILE A 250 6.84 19.61 -3.27
N ALA A 251 6.48 20.45 -2.31
CA ALA A 251 6.76 21.88 -2.37
C ALA A 251 8.27 22.20 -2.46
N ARG A 252 9.14 21.32 -1.94
CA ARG A 252 10.61 21.43 -2.03
C ARG A 252 11.21 20.77 -3.28
N GLY A 253 10.39 20.36 -4.25
CA GLY A 253 10.85 19.75 -5.50
C GLY A 253 10.95 18.22 -5.45
N GLY A 254 10.44 17.56 -4.42
CA GLY A 254 10.27 16.11 -4.39
C GLY A 254 9.13 15.66 -5.31
N ASN A 255 9.31 14.57 -6.04
CA ASN A 255 8.28 14.04 -6.94
C ASN A 255 7.50 12.92 -6.27
N VAL A 256 6.22 12.76 -6.63
CA VAL A 256 5.38 11.66 -6.12
C VAL A 256 4.67 10.97 -7.26
N ALA A 257 4.65 9.64 -7.24
CA ALA A 257 3.80 8.84 -8.13
C ALA A 257 2.84 7.97 -7.32
N PHE A 258 1.55 8.18 -7.56
CA PHE A 258 0.46 7.39 -7.04
C PHE A 258 0.06 6.32 -8.06
N PHE A 259 0.55 5.10 -7.88
CA PHE A 259 0.04 3.90 -8.57
C PHE A 259 -1.02 3.22 -7.70
N SER A 260 -1.97 4.03 -7.23
CA SER A 260 -2.96 3.69 -6.20
C SER A 260 -4.32 4.30 -6.55
N GLY A 261 -5.38 3.78 -5.93
CA GLY A 261 -6.72 4.38 -5.87
C GLY A 261 -7.18 4.53 -4.43
N ASN A 262 -8.29 5.25 -4.21
CA ASN A 262 -8.83 5.59 -2.89
C ASN A 262 -7.78 6.20 -1.95
N VAL A 263 -6.89 7.02 -2.52
CA VAL A 263 -5.72 7.51 -1.80
C VAL A 263 -6.12 8.59 -0.79
N CYS A 264 -5.61 8.48 0.44
CA CYS A 264 -5.79 9.52 1.46
C CYS A 264 -7.26 9.86 1.71
N TRP A 265 -8.12 8.85 1.73
CA TRP A 265 -9.56 9.01 1.96
C TRP A 265 -9.90 9.21 3.43
N TRP A 266 -9.35 8.35 4.31
CA TRP A 266 -9.57 8.42 5.76
C TRP A 266 -8.48 9.22 6.45
N ARG A 267 -8.90 10.16 7.31
CA ARG A 267 -7.99 10.78 8.27
C ARG A 267 -7.85 9.89 9.51
N VAL A 268 -6.60 9.61 9.90
CA VAL A 268 -6.29 8.91 11.14
C VAL A 268 -5.45 9.76 12.10
N THR A 269 -5.60 9.46 13.39
CA THR A 269 -4.69 9.92 14.44
C THR A 269 -3.78 8.77 14.85
N VAL A 270 -2.48 9.05 14.92
CA VAL A 270 -1.51 8.11 15.50
C VAL A 270 -1.56 8.26 17.01
N GLU A 271 -1.80 7.14 17.70
CA GLU A 271 -2.09 7.07 19.13
C GLU A 271 -0.99 6.28 19.87
N ASP A 272 -1.06 6.28 21.20
CA ASP A 272 -0.24 5.43 22.08
C ASP A 272 1.27 5.47 21.77
N GLY A 273 1.80 6.68 21.52
CA GLY A 273 3.22 6.87 21.20
C GLY A 273 3.66 6.27 19.86
N GLY A 274 2.74 6.04 18.93
CA GLY A 274 3.06 5.47 17.61
C GLY A 274 2.88 3.96 17.54
N THR A 275 1.98 3.40 18.35
CA THR A 275 1.69 1.95 18.39
C THR A 275 0.24 1.62 18.05
N ALA A 276 -0.55 2.62 17.67
CA ALA A 276 -1.94 2.46 17.24
C ALA A 276 -2.37 3.58 16.31
N ILE A 277 -3.47 3.35 15.58
CA ILE A 277 -4.22 4.39 14.87
C ILE A 277 -5.67 4.40 15.31
N SER A 278 -6.26 5.59 15.31
CA SER A 278 -7.69 5.80 15.46
C SER A 278 -8.28 6.57 14.28
N VAL A 279 -9.57 6.37 13.98
CA VAL A 279 -10.30 7.03 12.89
C VAL A 279 -11.68 7.47 13.36
N ASP A 280 -12.11 8.68 13.03
CA ASP A 280 -13.45 9.15 13.39
C ASP A 280 -14.52 8.66 12.38
N LYS A 281 -14.87 7.37 12.49
CA LYS A 281 -15.93 6.74 11.69
C LYS A 281 -16.86 5.85 12.52
N GLU A 282 -18.14 5.81 12.16
CA GLU A 282 -19.12 4.86 12.67
C GLU A 282 -19.50 3.86 11.60
N VAL A 283 -19.66 2.60 11.99
CA VAL A 283 -20.26 1.58 11.13
C VAL A 283 -21.70 1.37 11.60
N HIS A 284 -22.66 1.87 10.83
CA HIS A 284 -24.09 1.71 11.08
C HIS A 284 -24.68 0.78 10.03
N THR A 285 -25.16 -0.40 10.44
CA THR A 285 -25.90 -1.36 9.57
C THR A 285 -25.23 -1.64 8.22
N GLY A 286 -23.89 -1.83 8.21
CA GLY A 286 -23.13 -2.10 6.99
C GLY A 286 -22.71 -0.85 6.19
N HIS A 287 -23.12 0.35 6.60
CA HIS A 287 -22.69 1.62 6.02
C HIS A 287 -21.74 2.35 6.96
N THR A 288 -20.61 2.82 6.43
CA THR A 288 -19.65 3.60 7.20
C THR A 288 -20.01 5.08 7.13
N VAL A 289 -20.41 5.67 8.26
CA VAL A 289 -20.60 7.12 8.43
C VAL A 289 -19.28 7.70 8.93
N ALA A 290 -18.62 8.47 8.08
CA ALA A 290 -17.45 9.24 8.46
C ALA A 290 -17.83 10.59 9.06
N PHE A 291 -17.17 10.98 10.14
CA PHE A 291 -17.22 12.36 10.61
C PHE A 291 -16.06 13.19 10.04
N ASP A 292 -14.92 12.55 9.73
CA ASP A 292 -13.68 13.25 9.34
C ASP A 292 -12.96 12.67 8.12
N HIS A 293 -13.63 12.61 6.96
CA HIS A 293 -12.93 12.39 5.69
C HIS A 293 -12.09 13.61 5.29
N TRP A 294 -10.97 13.38 4.59
CA TRP A 294 -10.10 14.44 4.09
C TRP A 294 -10.86 15.47 3.23
N TYR A 295 -11.71 15.01 2.30
CA TYR A 295 -12.49 15.89 1.42
C TYR A 295 -13.34 16.96 2.12
N ARG A 296 -13.69 16.78 3.40
CA ARG A 296 -14.54 17.74 4.11
C ARG A 296 -13.82 19.03 4.49
N THR A 297 -12.52 18.95 4.74
CA THR A 297 -11.74 20.10 5.24
C THR A 297 -10.46 20.36 4.47
N LEU A 298 -9.83 19.33 3.91
CA LEU A 298 -8.64 19.44 3.09
C LEU A 298 -8.65 18.31 2.05
N PRO A 299 -9.31 18.50 0.90
CA PRO A 299 -9.46 17.45 -0.11
C PRO A 299 -8.15 16.85 -0.58
N GLU A 300 -8.12 15.54 -0.70
CA GLU A 300 -6.99 14.74 -1.16
C GLU A 300 -6.58 15.09 -2.59
N ASN A 301 -7.50 15.59 -3.44
CA ASN A 301 -7.17 16.06 -4.80
C ASN A 301 -6.11 17.16 -4.79
N ALA A 302 -6.02 17.96 -3.73
CA ALA A 302 -4.97 18.98 -3.62
C ALA A 302 -3.56 18.37 -3.48
N LEU A 303 -3.46 17.10 -3.13
CA LEU A 303 -2.24 16.28 -3.05
C LEU A 303 -2.09 15.34 -4.26
N THR A 304 -3.16 14.68 -4.70
CA THR A 304 -3.09 13.58 -5.70
C THR A 304 -3.54 14.00 -7.10
N GLY A 305 -4.27 15.11 -7.21
CA GLY A 305 -4.98 15.54 -8.41
C GLY A 305 -6.35 14.88 -8.62
N VAL A 306 -6.76 13.93 -7.78
CA VAL A 306 -8.00 13.12 -7.97
C VAL A 306 -8.64 12.72 -6.63
N SER A 307 -9.93 12.40 -6.64
CA SER A 307 -10.73 11.96 -5.47
C SER A 307 -11.42 10.65 -5.74
N TYR A 308 -11.56 9.81 -4.71
CA TYR A 308 -12.51 8.70 -4.74
C TYR A 308 -13.94 9.18 -5.06
N ARG A 309 -14.32 10.41 -4.66
CA ARG A 309 -15.66 11.00 -4.89
C ARG A 309 -16.11 11.08 -6.35
N ASN A 310 -15.16 11.14 -7.29
CA ASN A 310 -15.48 11.33 -8.71
C ASN A 310 -15.26 10.06 -9.54
N ALA A 311 -15.00 8.93 -8.90
CA ALA A 311 -14.85 7.64 -9.57
C ALA A 311 -15.55 6.55 -8.77
N GLY A 312 -14.86 5.84 -7.87
CA GLY A 312 -15.49 4.86 -6.97
C GLY A 312 -14.83 3.49 -7.00
N GLY A 313 -15.59 2.47 -6.57
CA GLY A 313 -15.10 1.11 -6.39
C GLY A 313 -16.00 0.03 -6.99
N GLN A 314 -15.42 -1.16 -7.19
CA GLN A 314 -16.14 -2.37 -7.54
C GLN A 314 -15.59 -3.53 -6.71
N TRP A 315 -16.33 -3.93 -5.66
CA TRP A 315 -15.87 -4.94 -4.71
C TRP A 315 -15.88 -6.35 -5.29
N ASN A 316 -16.96 -6.68 -6.02
CA ASN A 316 -17.25 -8.04 -6.45
C ASN A 316 -17.36 -8.18 -7.96
N GLY A 317 -16.91 -9.32 -8.48
CA GLY A 317 -17.08 -9.70 -9.87
C GLY A 317 -16.27 -8.87 -10.87
N ARG A 318 -16.69 -8.89 -12.12
CA ARG A 318 -16.01 -8.22 -13.23
C ARG A 318 -16.30 -6.72 -13.24
N ARG A 319 -15.37 -5.93 -13.79
CA ARG A 319 -15.54 -4.48 -13.93
C ARG A 319 -16.64 -4.15 -14.96
N PRO A 320 -17.72 -3.44 -14.58
CA PRO A 320 -18.86 -3.16 -15.46
C PRO A 320 -18.50 -2.50 -16.80
N SER A 321 -17.44 -1.68 -16.81
CA SER A 321 -16.99 -0.90 -17.98
C SER A 321 -15.67 -1.42 -18.57
N GLY A 322 -15.35 -2.71 -18.36
CA GLY A 322 -14.14 -3.35 -18.90
C GLY A 322 -12.85 -3.08 -18.12
N GLY A 323 -12.73 -1.92 -17.46
CA GLY A 323 -11.59 -1.59 -16.59
C GLY A 323 -10.33 -1.17 -17.34
N GLY A 324 -10.46 -0.61 -18.54
CA GLY A 324 -9.36 -0.03 -19.32
C GLY A 324 -9.38 1.50 -19.37
N TYR A 325 -8.22 2.11 -19.57
CA TYR A 325 -8.09 3.55 -19.78
C TYR A 325 -8.22 3.91 -21.25
N THR A 326 -9.01 4.94 -21.56
CA THR A 326 -9.02 5.62 -22.86
C THR A 326 -8.02 6.78 -22.85
N VAL A 327 -7.08 6.80 -23.80
CA VAL A 327 -6.10 7.87 -23.98
C VAL A 327 -6.79 9.17 -24.41
N ARG A 328 -6.47 10.26 -23.72
CA ARG A 328 -7.03 11.60 -23.97
C ARG A 328 -5.99 12.60 -24.49
N ARG A 329 -4.71 12.30 -24.28
CA ARG A 329 -3.59 13.17 -24.68
C ARG A 329 -2.33 12.33 -24.97
N SER A 330 -2.36 11.59 -26.08
CA SER A 330 -1.28 10.71 -26.57
C SER A 330 0.06 11.41 -26.79
N SER A 331 0.05 12.73 -27.04
CA SER A 331 1.27 13.56 -27.11
C SER A 331 1.96 13.79 -25.76
N SER A 332 1.33 13.40 -24.65
CA SER A 332 1.93 13.45 -23.31
C SER A 332 3.15 12.53 -23.22
N TRP A 333 4.18 12.98 -22.49
CA TRP A 333 5.37 12.19 -22.19
C TRP A 333 5.05 10.84 -21.52
N VAL A 334 3.91 10.75 -20.83
CA VAL A 334 3.41 9.53 -20.19
C VAL A 334 3.28 8.37 -21.21
N PHE A 335 2.95 8.68 -22.46
CA PHE A 335 2.71 7.68 -23.52
C PHE A 335 3.88 7.50 -24.50
N ASN A 336 5.03 8.13 -24.26
CA ASN A 336 6.21 7.98 -25.11
C ASN A 336 6.56 6.48 -25.33
N GLY A 337 6.77 6.09 -26.58
CA GLY A 337 7.13 4.72 -26.94
C GLY A 337 6.00 3.68 -26.81
N THR A 338 4.78 4.07 -26.45
CA THR A 338 3.63 3.14 -26.37
C THR A 338 2.96 2.88 -27.72
N GLY A 339 3.08 3.83 -28.66
CA GLY A 339 2.38 3.80 -29.95
C GLY A 339 0.87 4.10 -29.87
N LEU A 340 0.36 4.50 -28.70
CA LEU A 340 -1.05 4.83 -28.52
C LEU A 340 -1.40 6.18 -29.17
N ALA A 341 -2.61 6.26 -29.72
CA ALA A 341 -3.22 7.48 -30.21
C ALA A 341 -4.36 7.92 -29.29
N ASP A 342 -4.82 9.17 -29.43
CA ASP A 342 -6.03 9.64 -28.75
C ASP A 342 -7.22 8.72 -29.07
N GLY A 343 -7.97 8.33 -28.03
CA GLY A 343 -9.08 7.38 -28.13
C GLY A 343 -8.69 5.91 -28.04
N ALA A 344 -7.40 5.56 -28.09
CA ALA A 344 -6.97 4.18 -27.87
C ALA A 344 -7.25 3.72 -26.43
N VAL A 345 -7.61 2.44 -26.26
CA VAL A 345 -7.86 1.82 -24.96
C VAL A 345 -6.71 0.88 -24.59
N PHE A 346 -6.24 0.93 -23.34
CA PHE A 346 -5.24 0.01 -22.81
C PHE A 346 -5.61 -0.53 -21.42
N GLY A 347 -5.04 -1.68 -21.06
CA GLY A 347 -5.21 -2.31 -19.74
C GLY A 347 -6.59 -2.98 -19.50
N GLU A 348 -7.52 -2.92 -20.44
CA GLU A 348 -8.86 -3.52 -20.32
C GLU A 348 -8.82 -5.04 -20.12
N ALA A 349 -7.96 -5.74 -20.87
CA ALA A 349 -7.84 -7.21 -20.79
C ALA A 349 -7.49 -7.70 -19.37
N LEU A 350 -6.78 -6.86 -18.61
CA LEU A 350 -6.41 -7.13 -17.23
C LEU A 350 -7.23 -6.30 -16.25
N ALA A 351 -8.24 -5.55 -16.67
CA ALA A 351 -8.98 -4.63 -15.80
C ALA A 351 -8.03 -3.77 -14.93
N VAL A 352 -7.10 -3.06 -15.56
CA VAL A 352 -6.10 -2.23 -14.85
C VAL A 352 -6.76 -1.21 -13.94
N VAL A 353 -7.93 -0.70 -14.34
CA VAL A 353 -8.84 0.07 -13.48
C VAL A 353 -9.62 -0.94 -12.65
N GLY A 354 -9.14 -1.13 -11.42
CA GLY A 354 -9.37 -2.32 -10.62
C GLY A 354 -10.40 -2.21 -9.51
N TYR A 355 -10.00 -2.58 -8.29
CA TYR A 355 -10.86 -2.61 -7.10
C TYR A 355 -11.41 -1.22 -6.76
N GLU A 356 -10.55 -0.20 -6.69
CA GLU A 356 -10.94 1.19 -6.52
C GLU A 356 -10.16 2.11 -7.45
N CYS A 357 -10.73 3.28 -7.70
CA CYS A 357 -10.16 4.31 -8.54
C CYS A 357 -10.62 5.70 -8.12
N ASP A 358 -9.83 6.68 -8.52
CA ASP A 358 -10.03 8.10 -8.19
C ASP A 358 -10.26 8.91 -9.49
N GLY A 359 -11.02 9.98 -9.41
CA GLY A 359 -11.34 10.85 -10.54
C GLY A 359 -11.15 12.34 -10.23
N ALA A 360 -10.91 13.13 -11.26
CA ALA A 360 -11.05 14.59 -11.18
C ALA A 360 -12.43 15.00 -11.67
N ALA A 361 -13.04 16.03 -11.10
CA ALA A 361 -14.13 16.74 -11.78
C ALA A 361 -13.57 17.44 -13.02
N PHE A 362 -14.12 17.15 -14.20
CA PHE A 362 -13.64 17.74 -15.45
C PHE A 362 -14.79 18.09 -16.41
N THR A 363 -14.49 19.00 -17.33
CA THR A 363 -15.35 19.28 -18.49
C THR A 363 -14.65 18.85 -19.77
N LEU A 364 -15.43 18.60 -20.82
CA LEU A 364 -14.89 18.40 -22.16
C LEU A 364 -14.86 19.75 -22.87
N GLY A 365 -13.67 20.26 -23.12
CA GLY A 365 -13.48 21.46 -23.93
C GLY A 365 -13.98 21.26 -25.38
N ARG A 366 -13.93 22.31 -26.20
CA ARG A 366 -14.37 22.24 -27.62
C ARG A 366 -13.60 21.21 -28.45
N SER A 367 -12.38 20.86 -28.04
CA SER A 367 -11.53 19.84 -28.66
C SER A 367 -11.84 18.41 -28.20
N GLY A 368 -12.76 18.23 -27.24
CA GLY A 368 -13.04 16.93 -26.62
C GLY A 368 -11.98 16.44 -25.64
N VAL A 369 -10.97 17.28 -25.32
CA VAL A 369 -9.95 16.99 -24.30
C VAL A 369 -10.53 17.33 -22.92
N PRO A 370 -10.41 16.43 -21.92
CA PRO A 370 -10.78 16.70 -20.54
C PRO A 370 -9.91 17.80 -19.91
N GLU A 371 -10.56 18.75 -19.25
CA GLU A 371 -9.93 19.83 -18.49
C GLU A 371 -10.52 19.86 -17.07
N PRO A 372 -9.69 19.92 -16.01
CA PRO A 372 -10.18 19.93 -14.64
C PRO A 372 -11.02 21.17 -14.38
N THR A 373 -12.12 21.04 -13.63
CA THR A 373 -12.96 22.20 -13.27
C THR A 373 -12.39 22.97 -12.07
N GLY A 374 -11.64 22.28 -11.22
CA GLY A 374 -11.13 22.80 -9.94
C GLY A 374 -12.18 22.91 -8.83
N GLU A 375 -13.46 22.63 -9.13
CA GLU A 375 -14.57 22.74 -8.17
C GLU A 375 -14.48 21.73 -7.01
N ASP A 376 -13.82 20.60 -7.25
CA ASP A 376 -13.64 19.51 -6.29
C ASP A 376 -12.31 19.58 -5.49
N GLY A 377 -11.48 20.57 -5.79
CA GLY A 377 -10.13 20.74 -5.22
C GLY A 377 -9.00 20.22 -6.11
N THR A 378 -9.30 19.66 -7.29
CA THR A 378 -8.28 19.29 -8.29
C THR A 378 -7.53 20.54 -8.78
N PRO A 379 -6.19 20.53 -8.86
CA PRO A 379 -5.43 21.66 -9.41
C PRO A 379 -5.85 21.99 -10.85
N LEU A 380 -5.99 23.28 -11.18
CA LEU A 380 -6.40 23.72 -12.54
C LEU A 380 -5.32 23.42 -13.60
N ASP A 381 -4.08 23.24 -13.18
CA ASP A 381 -2.96 22.81 -14.02
C ASP A 381 -2.84 21.28 -14.12
N PHE A 382 -3.76 20.51 -13.52
CA PHE A 382 -3.79 19.06 -13.65
C PHE A 382 -4.05 18.64 -15.09
N VAL A 383 -3.06 17.98 -15.67
CA VAL A 383 -3.09 17.46 -17.03
C VAL A 383 -3.70 16.06 -17.04
N ILE A 384 -4.95 15.99 -17.49
CA ILE A 384 -5.64 14.71 -17.71
C ILE A 384 -5.12 14.07 -19.00
N VAL A 385 -4.55 12.87 -18.88
CA VAL A 385 -3.92 12.15 -20.01
C VAL A 385 -4.69 10.90 -20.42
N ALA A 386 -5.44 10.28 -19.51
CA ALA A 386 -6.38 9.21 -19.81
C ALA A 386 -7.54 9.18 -18.82
N THR A 387 -8.68 8.63 -19.25
CA THR A 387 -9.86 8.44 -18.40
C THR A 387 -10.42 7.04 -18.60
N ALA A 388 -11.00 6.43 -17.58
CA ALA A 388 -11.78 5.20 -17.72
C ALA A 388 -13.20 5.40 -17.21
N SER A 389 -14.18 4.91 -17.96
CA SER A 389 -15.57 4.95 -17.50
C SER A 389 -15.72 4.07 -16.26
N VAL A 390 -16.43 4.59 -15.25
CA VAL A 390 -16.83 3.85 -14.05
C VAL A 390 -18.36 3.72 -13.99
N ALA A 391 -19.00 3.68 -15.16
CA ALA A 391 -20.45 3.56 -15.23
C ALA A 391 -20.91 2.25 -14.55
N GLY A 392 -21.77 2.38 -13.55
CA GLY A 392 -22.29 1.24 -12.77
C GLY A 392 -21.37 0.78 -11.65
N TRP A 393 -20.33 1.54 -11.29
CA TRP A 393 -19.51 1.29 -10.10
C TRP A 393 -20.16 1.85 -8.85
N GLU A 394 -19.82 1.29 -7.69
CA GLU A 394 -20.28 1.77 -6.39
C GLU A 394 -19.58 3.08 -6.04
N GLY A 395 -20.34 4.05 -5.53
CA GLY A 395 -19.82 5.39 -5.19
C GLY A 395 -19.69 6.35 -6.38
N ALA A 396 -19.86 5.88 -7.63
CA ALA A 396 -19.82 6.69 -8.85
C ALA A 396 -21.07 7.58 -9.07
N GLU A 397 -21.69 8.06 -7.99
CA GLU A 397 -23.05 8.65 -8.01
C GLU A 397 -23.08 10.19 -8.10
N ILE A 398 -21.94 10.88 -8.24
CA ILE A 398 -21.89 12.35 -8.30
C ILE A 398 -21.62 12.84 -9.73
N GLY A 399 -22.44 13.82 -10.18
CA GLY A 399 -22.55 14.30 -11.55
C GLY A 399 -21.33 14.98 -12.18
N ALA A 400 -21.41 15.11 -13.52
CA ALA A 400 -20.38 15.47 -14.51
C ALA A 400 -19.24 14.43 -14.64
N LEU A 401 -19.45 13.45 -15.54
CA LEU A 401 -18.44 12.52 -16.08
C LEU A 401 -17.59 11.80 -15.01
N ALA A 402 -18.22 10.98 -14.15
CA ALA A 402 -17.48 10.09 -13.25
C ALA A 402 -16.55 9.16 -14.04
N ALA A 403 -15.25 9.23 -13.74
CA ALA A 403 -14.22 8.46 -14.43
C ALA A 403 -12.96 8.33 -13.58
N ALA A 404 -12.34 7.16 -13.62
CA ALA A 404 -10.95 7.05 -13.16
C ALA A 404 -10.09 7.96 -14.03
N THR A 405 -9.31 8.85 -13.42
CA THR A 405 -8.61 9.93 -14.16
C THR A 405 -7.10 9.85 -13.96
N MET A 406 -6.38 9.42 -14.99
CA MET A 406 -4.91 9.42 -14.98
C MET A 406 -4.39 10.79 -15.41
N GLY A 407 -3.41 11.31 -14.67
CA GLY A 407 -2.85 12.64 -14.97
C GLY A 407 -1.66 13.01 -14.11
N TYR A 408 -1.23 14.25 -14.27
CA TYR A 408 -0.16 14.84 -13.47
C TYR A 408 -0.31 16.36 -13.33
N TYR A 409 0.29 16.93 -12.29
CA TYR A 409 0.43 18.38 -12.11
C TYR A 409 1.81 18.70 -11.52
N GLU A 410 2.19 19.97 -11.49
CA GLU A 410 3.49 20.39 -10.96
C GLU A 410 3.33 21.53 -9.94
N ARG A 411 3.85 21.33 -8.72
CA ARG A 411 3.82 22.34 -7.65
C ARG A 411 5.11 22.29 -6.83
N GLY A 412 6.20 22.72 -7.47
CA GLY A 412 7.56 22.51 -6.99
C GLY A 412 8.11 21.20 -7.52
N GLY A 413 7.52 20.08 -7.09
CA GLY A 413 7.73 18.76 -7.67
C GLY A 413 6.59 18.33 -8.60
N LEU A 414 6.87 17.33 -9.44
CA LEU A 414 5.92 16.69 -10.33
C LEU A 414 5.16 15.58 -9.58
N VAL A 415 3.84 15.63 -9.65
CA VAL A 415 2.96 14.62 -9.07
C VAL A 415 2.22 13.90 -10.19
N PHE A 416 2.38 12.57 -10.27
CA PHE A 416 1.66 11.70 -11.19
C PHE A 416 0.65 10.83 -10.43
N THR A 417 -0.52 10.60 -11.02
CA THR A 417 -1.50 9.62 -10.53
C THR A 417 -1.97 8.71 -11.66
N ALA A 418 -1.88 7.40 -11.42
CA ALA A 418 -2.56 6.40 -12.24
C ALA A 418 -4.06 6.34 -11.91
N ALA A 419 -4.43 6.65 -10.66
CA ALA A 419 -5.79 6.66 -10.14
C ALA A 419 -6.48 5.29 -10.17
N THR A 420 -5.76 4.23 -9.79
CA THR A 420 -6.32 2.89 -9.60
C THR A 420 -5.44 2.02 -8.72
N THR A 421 -6.07 1.12 -7.95
CA THR A 421 -5.38 0.16 -7.07
C THR A 421 -4.59 -0.91 -7.83
N ASP A 422 -5.08 -1.37 -8.98
CA ASP A 422 -4.63 -2.63 -9.58
C ASP A 422 -3.51 -2.46 -10.61
N TRP A 423 -2.90 -1.27 -10.68
CA TRP A 423 -1.75 -1.02 -11.54
C TRP A 423 -0.61 -2.06 -11.36
N PRO A 424 -0.21 -2.44 -10.12
CA PRO A 424 0.82 -3.46 -9.91
C PRO A 424 0.49 -4.83 -10.49
N ARG A 425 -0.79 -5.21 -10.52
CA ARG A 425 -1.25 -6.50 -11.03
C ARG A 425 -1.02 -6.60 -12.55
N ALA A 426 -1.40 -5.56 -13.29
CA ALA A 426 -1.17 -5.50 -14.73
C ALA A 426 0.33 -5.56 -15.08
N LEU A 427 1.20 -4.96 -14.26
CA LEU A 427 2.64 -4.98 -14.45
C LEU A 427 3.25 -6.38 -14.37
N VAL A 428 2.87 -7.17 -13.36
CA VAL A 428 3.41 -8.53 -13.19
C VAL A 428 2.72 -9.55 -14.08
N GLN A 429 1.51 -9.26 -14.58
CA GLN A 429 0.83 -10.06 -15.59
C GLN A 429 1.31 -9.75 -17.03
N GLY A 430 2.27 -8.82 -17.18
CA GLY A 430 3.01 -8.62 -18.42
C GLY A 430 2.40 -7.64 -19.42
N ASP A 431 1.53 -6.72 -18.99
CA ASP A 431 1.00 -5.68 -19.88
C ASP A 431 2.13 -4.72 -20.30
N SER A 432 2.51 -4.79 -21.58
CA SER A 432 3.62 -4.02 -22.14
C SER A 432 3.38 -2.51 -22.12
N THR A 433 2.12 -2.10 -22.26
CA THR A 433 1.73 -0.69 -22.28
C THR A 433 1.80 -0.09 -20.89
N VAL A 434 1.22 -0.77 -19.90
CA VAL A 434 1.32 -0.39 -18.47
C VAL A 434 2.78 -0.36 -18.04
N ALA A 435 3.59 -1.34 -18.46
CA ALA A 435 5.02 -1.38 -18.19
C ALA A 435 5.79 -0.21 -18.83
N GLN A 436 5.48 0.17 -20.07
CA GLN A 436 6.11 1.32 -20.74
C GLN A 436 5.71 2.64 -20.07
N ILE A 437 4.44 2.84 -19.74
CA ILE A 437 3.96 4.03 -19.01
C ILE A 437 4.67 4.13 -17.66
N THR A 438 4.79 3.03 -16.92
CA THR A 438 5.48 2.99 -15.62
C THR A 438 6.95 3.39 -15.78
N ARG A 439 7.66 2.88 -16.80
CA ARG A 439 9.04 3.32 -17.09
C ARG A 439 9.11 4.81 -17.37
N ASN A 440 8.24 5.35 -18.23
CA ASN A 440 8.20 6.78 -18.56
C ASN A 440 8.02 7.65 -17.31
N VAL A 441 7.11 7.26 -16.41
CA VAL A 441 6.88 7.93 -15.12
C VAL A 441 8.11 7.87 -14.24
N LEU A 442 8.66 6.68 -14.00
CA LEU A 442 9.84 6.52 -13.15
C LEU A 442 11.04 7.31 -13.68
N GLU A 443 11.33 7.23 -14.98
CA GLU A 443 12.45 7.94 -15.61
C GLU A 443 12.27 9.46 -15.51
N ARG A 444 11.06 9.96 -15.82
CA ARG A 444 10.76 11.39 -15.75
C ARG A 444 10.87 11.92 -14.32
N LEU A 445 10.34 11.19 -13.34
CA LEU A 445 10.29 11.63 -11.95
C LEU A 445 11.61 11.37 -11.21
N LEU A 446 12.49 10.49 -11.68
CA LEU A 446 13.83 10.31 -11.11
C LEU A 446 14.88 11.23 -11.74
N ALA A 447 14.63 11.77 -12.94
CA ALA A 447 15.54 12.70 -13.58
C ALA A 447 15.81 13.94 -12.70
N HIS A 448 17.06 14.39 -12.70
CA HIS A 448 17.44 15.70 -12.18
C HIS A 448 16.89 16.76 -13.14
N HIS A 449 16.14 17.75 -12.61
CA HIS A 449 15.99 19.00 -13.34
C HIS A 449 17.26 19.81 -13.04
N GLU A 450 18.06 20.05 -14.08
CA GLU A 450 19.20 20.97 -14.03
C GLU A 450 18.76 22.42 -13.80
#